data_AF-A0A9P5P617-F1
#
_entry.id   AF-A0A9P5P617-F1
#
_cell.length_a   1.000
_cell.length_b   1.000
_cell.length_c   1.000
_cell.angle_alpha   90.00
_cell.angle_beta   90.00
_cell.angle_gamma   90.00
#
_symmetry.space_group_name_H-M   'P 1'
#
loop_
_entity.id
_entity.type
_entity.pdbx_description
1 polymer ?
#
loop_
_entity_poly.entity_id
_entity_poly.type
_entity_poly.pdbx_seq_one_letter_code
_entity_poly.pdbx_strand_id
1 'polypeptide(L)'
;MKSLLISLIALTVSIGVSGASSSSSGSIDWSQHQWEAPLPTDSRGPCPGLNTLANHGFLPRNGSNITIPIVLGAIQDGFNFQPTTLMRTVAKLGLLTTDNADNFDLKGLALHGTLEHDASLSRNDLAIGDNIHFQRDHYYNVTSAAQVLVQRLAEDSLINQTSLIQSREFTVRIIESGFYLSVIGNVTTGVAPKNFIQIFFEQERLPLEEGWHRSDVLSRMTTSITSTDAIGEAVTEWEPSGPIVFPEGEVTIVPVVEGTDDPQ
;
A
#
# COMPACT_ATOMS: atom_id res chain seq x y z
N MET A 1 -46.93 28.48 25.19
CA MET A 1 -46.79 29.39 24.02
C MET A 1 -45.40 29.16 23.44
N LYS A 2 -45.29 28.33 22.40
CA LYS A 2 -44.99 28.75 21.03
C LYS A 2 -43.72 29.60 20.92
N SER A 3 -42.60 28.98 20.54
CA SER A 3 -41.86 29.48 19.39
C SER A 3 -40.95 28.39 18.83
N LEU A 4 -41.34 27.95 17.64
CA LEU A 4 -40.58 27.18 16.68
C LEU A 4 -39.74 28.21 15.89
N LEU A 5 -38.42 28.04 15.78
CA LEU A 5 -37.62 28.77 14.79
C LEU A 5 -36.51 27.86 14.26
N ILE A 6 -36.58 27.64 12.95
CA ILE A 6 -35.70 26.85 12.10
C ILE A 6 -34.80 27.84 11.31
N SER A 7 -33.55 27.43 11.02
CA SER A 7 -32.63 27.96 9.97
C SER A 7 -31.93 29.31 10.25
N LEU A 8 -30.68 29.59 9.84
CA LEU A 8 -29.73 28.99 8.88
C LEU A 8 -28.33 29.68 9.05
N ILE A 9 -27.27 29.04 8.53
CA ILE A 9 -25.96 29.57 8.08
C ILE A 9 -24.82 29.73 9.12
N ALA A 10 -23.74 28.99 8.83
CA ALA A 10 -22.44 29.02 9.47
C ALA A 10 -21.61 30.28 9.14
N LEU A 11 -20.74 30.71 10.08
CA LEU A 11 -19.55 31.48 9.75
C LEU A 11 -18.33 30.85 10.44
N THR A 12 -17.52 30.21 9.61
CA THR A 12 -16.22 29.62 9.92
C THR A 12 -15.20 30.70 10.30
N VAL A 13 -14.55 30.58 11.46
CA VAL A 13 -13.25 31.21 11.69
C VAL A 13 -12.19 30.20 11.29
N SER A 14 -11.64 30.39 10.09
CA SER A 14 -10.47 29.64 9.63
C SER A 14 -9.25 30.08 10.45
N ILE A 15 -8.82 29.24 11.39
CA ILE A 15 -7.45 29.34 11.89
C ILE A 15 -6.56 28.93 10.73
N GLY A 16 -5.80 29.88 10.22
CA GLY A 16 -4.78 29.63 9.21
C GLY A 16 -3.71 28.72 9.79
N VAL A 17 -3.87 27.42 9.62
CA VAL A 17 -2.73 26.51 9.64
C VAL A 17 -1.98 26.80 8.34
N SER A 18 -0.79 27.35 8.47
CA SER A 18 0.19 27.41 7.38
C SER A 18 0.50 25.98 6.95
N GLY A 19 -0.35 25.41 6.09
CA GLY A 19 -0.02 24.22 5.33
C GLY A 19 1.18 24.61 4.47
N ALA A 20 2.34 24.01 4.77
CA ALA A 20 3.44 24.00 3.83
C ALA A 20 2.88 23.49 2.50
N SER A 21 2.71 24.40 1.57
CA SER A 21 2.33 24.09 0.20
C SER A 21 3.59 23.50 -0.42
N SER A 22 3.70 22.18 -0.45
CA SER A 22 4.75 21.50 -1.20
C SER A 22 4.46 21.67 -2.69
N SER A 23 5.00 22.76 -3.23
CA SER A 23 5.16 22.96 -4.66
C SER A 23 5.96 21.80 -5.25
N SER A 24 5.29 20.98 -6.06
CA SER A 24 5.95 20.01 -6.92
C SER A 24 6.85 20.73 -7.94
N SER A 25 8.18 20.68 -7.75
CA SER A 25 9.27 20.91 -8.74
C SER A 25 10.62 21.29 -8.09
N GLY A 26 10.74 21.29 -6.75
CA GLY A 26 12.05 21.44 -6.11
C GLY A 26 12.96 20.26 -6.42
N SER A 27 14.22 20.51 -6.79
CA SER A 27 15.24 19.47 -6.88
C SER A 27 15.36 18.76 -5.53
N ILE A 28 15.19 17.44 -5.52
CA ILE A 28 15.38 16.63 -4.30
C ILE A 28 16.86 16.68 -3.92
N ASP A 29 17.15 17.06 -2.68
CA ASP A 29 18.47 16.91 -2.10
C ASP A 29 18.69 15.46 -1.68
N TRP A 30 19.19 14.64 -2.60
CA TRP A 30 19.48 13.23 -2.35
C TRP A 30 20.50 12.99 -1.23
N SER A 31 21.28 14.00 -0.81
CA SER A 31 22.19 13.86 0.33
C SER A 31 21.44 13.66 1.65
N GLN A 32 20.20 14.14 1.76
CA GLN A 32 19.34 13.93 2.93
C GLN A 32 18.58 12.59 2.88
N HIS A 33 18.60 11.94 1.72
CA HIS A 33 17.85 10.71 1.44
C HIS A 33 18.77 9.52 1.11
N GLN A 34 19.93 9.46 1.78
CA GLN A 34 20.80 8.29 1.73
C GLN A 34 20.08 7.09 2.35
N TRP A 35 20.35 5.92 1.78
CA TRP A 35 19.82 4.67 2.32
C TRP A 35 20.51 4.35 3.65
N GLU A 36 19.72 3.98 4.64
CA GLU A 36 20.18 3.46 5.91
C GLU A 36 19.39 2.18 6.21
N ALA A 37 20.11 1.13 6.61
CA ALA A 37 19.47 -0.10 7.06
C ALA A 37 18.59 0.20 8.29
N PRO A 38 17.37 -0.38 8.37
CA PRO A 38 16.54 -0.22 9.55
C PRO A 38 17.22 -0.82 10.79
N LEU A 39 17.08 -0.15 11.93
CA LEU A 39 17.48 -0.71 13.21
C LEU A 39 16.52 -1.83 13.61
N PRO A 40 16.92 -2.77 14.49
CA PRO A 40 16.02 -3.81 14.99
C PRO A 40 14.75 -3.30 15.68
N THR A 41 14.76 -2.04 16.14
CA THR A 41 13.61 -1.38 16.78
C THR A 41 12.72 -0.63 15.78
N ASP A 42 13.15 -0.48 14.54
CA ASP A 42 12.41 0.27 13.53
C ASP A 42 11.30 -0.61 12.93
N SER A 43 10.13 -0.01 12.77
CA SER A 43 8.95 -0.65 12.21
C SER A 43 9.06 -0.75 10.69
N ARG A 44 8.90 -1.96 10.15
CA ARG A 44 8.79 -2.24 8.72
C ARG A 44 7.60 -3.16 8.49
N GLY A 45 6.95 -2.98 7.34
CA GLY A 45 5.72 -3.66 6.97
C GLY A 45 5.89 -4.60 5.77
N PRO A 46 4.78 -5.11 5.21
CA PRO A 46 4.80 -5.97 4.02
C PRO A 46 5.09 -5.18 2.73
N CYS A 47 4.94 -3.85 2.74
CA CYS A 47 5.06 -3.01 1.56
C CYS A 47 6.52 -2.58 1.30
N PRO A 48 7.20 -3.10 0.24
CA PRO A 48 8.57 -2.72 -0.06
C PRO A 48 8.72 -1.23 -0.42
N GLY A 49 7.68 -0.62 -1.01
CA GLY A 49 7.68 0.81 -1.34
C GLY A 49 7.73 1.70 -0.11
N LEU A 50 6.87 1.47 0.89
CA LEU A 50 6.87 2.25 2.12
C LEU A 50 8.13 1.98 2.95
N ASN A 51 8.58 0.74 3.02
CA ASN A 51 9.84 0.40 3.68
C ASN A 51 11.04 1.11 3.04
N THR A 52 11.09 1.17 1.71
CA THR A 52 12.10 1.92 0.97
C THR A 52 12.04 3.41 1.29
N LEU A 53 10.85 4.01 1.31
CA LEU A 53 10.70 5.42 1.67
C LEU A 53 11.17 5.71 3.11
N ALA A 54 10.95 4.79 4.04
CA ALA A 54 11.48 4.91 5.41
C ALA A 54 13.00 4.72 5.47
N ASN A 55 13.57 3.75 4.76
CA ASN A 55 15.02 3.52 4.67
C ASN A 55 15.77 4.70 4.02
N HIS A 56 15.08 5.51 3.21
CA HIS A 56 15.61 6.73 2.60
C HIS A 56 15.17 8.02 3.33
N GLY A 57 14.48 7.93 4.47
CA GLY A 57 14.07 9.09 5.26
C GLY A 57 13.02 10.00 4.62
N PHE A 58 12.30 9.54 3.58
CA PHE A 58 11.10 10.23 3.09
C PHE A 58 9.91 10.02 4.05
N LEU A 59 9.85 8.85 4.67
CA LEU A 59 9.03 8.59 5.85
C LEU A 59 9.91 8.68 7.11
N PRO A 60 9.30 8.82 8.32
CA PRO A 60 10.03 8.60 9.57
C PRO A 60 10.84 7.30 9.50
N ARG A 61 12.16 7.37 9.70
CA ARG A 61 13.06 6.22 9.56
C ARG A 61 12.69 5.05 10.49
N ASN A 62 12.17 5.38 11.67
CA ASN A 62 11.65 4.40 12.63
C ASN A 62 10.36 3.70 12.18
N GLY A 63 9.72 4.14 11.08
CA GLY A 63 8.53 3.53 10.51
C GLY A 63 7.26 3.64 11.37
N SER A 64 7.20 4.58 12.31
CA SER A 64 6.10 4.71 13.27
C SER A 64 5.44 6.10 13.24
N ASN A 65 4.21 6.18 13.75
CA ASN A 65 3.40 7.40 13.82
C ASN A 65 3.22 8.09 12.45
N ILE A 66 2.89 7.30 11.44
CA ILE A 66 2.78 7.76 10.05
C ILE A 66 1.32 8.11 9.75
N THR A 67 1.04 9.39 9.49
CA THR A 67 -0.28 9.87 9.07
C THR A 67 -0.45 9.77 7.55
N ILE A 68 -1.70 9.79 7.08
CA ILE A 68 -2.00 9.73 5.63
C ILE A 68 -1.31 10.86 4.83
N PRO A 69 -1.30 12.14 5.28
CA PRO A 69 -0.55 13.17 4.58
C PRO A 69 0.96 12.88 4.45
N ILE A 70 1.58 12.28 5.48
CA ILE A 70 3.00 11.89 5.46
C ILE A 70 3.23 10.80 4.39
N VAL A 71 2.37 9.79 4.31
CA VAL A 71 2.44 8.74 3.27
C VAL A 71 2.39 9.34 1.87
N LEU A 72 1.39 10.19 1.62
CA LEU A 72 1.15 10.74 0.28
C LEU A 72 2.27 11.72 -0.13
N GLY A 73 2.80 12.50 0.81
CA GLY A 73 3.96 13.35 0.59
C GLY A 73 5.20 12.53 0.23
N ALA A 74 5.52 11.51 1.04
CA ALA A 74 6.67 10.64 0.81
C ALA A 74 6.60 9.91 -0.55
N ILE A 75 5.43 9.41 -0.94
CA ILE A 75 5.21 8.78 -2.25
C ILE A 75 5.44 9.78 -3.40
N GLN A 76 4.92 11.01 -3.26
CA GLN A 76 5.11 12.05 -4.27
C GLN A 76 6.57 12.48 -4.38
N ASP A 77 7.22 12.69 -3.25
CA ASP A 77 8.59 13.19 -3.19
C ASP A 77 9.58 12.09 -3.60
N GLY A 78 9.54 10.91 -2.99
CA GLY A 78 10.47 9.82 -3.29
C GLY A 78 10.28 9.19 -4.67
N PHE A 79 9.04 9.01 -5.13
CA PHE A 79 8.76 8.23 -6.35
C PHE A 79 8.23 9.05 -7.54
N ASN A 80 8.02 10.37 -7.39
CA ASN A 80 7.32 11.19 -8.39
C ASN A 80 5.92 10.64 -8.72
N PHE A 81 5.24 10.06 -7.74
CA PHE A 81 3.94 9.44 -7.96
C PHE A 81 2.84 10.33 -7.39
N GLN A 82 1.94 10.82 -8.25
CA GLN A 82 0.90 11.74 -7.84
C GLN A 82 -0.13 11.04 -6.93
N PRO A 83 -0.45 11.61 -5.76
CA PRO A 83 -1.50 11.13 -4.87
C PRO A 83 -2.92 11.31 -5.45
N THR A 84 -3.36 10.36 -6.27
CA THR A 84 -4.71 10.30 -6.83
C THR A 84 -5.76 10.01 -5.74
N THR A 85 -7.05 10.24 -6.05
CA THR A 85 -8.15 9.88 -5.14
C THR A 85 -8.09 8.41 -4.71
N LEU A 86 -7.81 7.50 -5.65
CA LEU A 86 -7.71 6.07 -5.35
C LEU A 86 -6.52 5.78 -4.41
N MET A 87 -5.34 6.39 -4.65
CA MET A 87 -4.19 6.25 -3.74
C MET A 87 -4.50 6.79 -2.33
N ARG A 88 -5.23 7.91 -2.23
CA ARG A 88 -5.68 8.45 -0.94
C ARG A 88 -6.63 7.49 -0.23
N THR A 89 -7.52 6.83 -0.96
CA THR A 89 -8.43 5.82 -0.40
C THR A 89 -7.64 4.60 0.08
N VAL A 90 -6.73 4.07 -0.72
CA VAL A 90 -5.87 2.92 -0.32
C VAL A 90 -5.04 3.26 0.91
N ALA A 91 -4.40 4.44 0.94
CA ALA A 91 -3.62 4.87 2.11
C ALA A 91 -4.49 4.92 3.38
N LYS A 92 -5.73 5.41 3.28
CA LYS A 92 -6.68 5.45 4.41
C LYS A 92 -7.07 4.06 4.93
N LEU A 93 -7.06 3.01 4.10
CA LEU A 93 -7.30 1.65 4.57
C LEU A 93 -6.24 1.19 5.58
N GLY A 94 -5.03 1.76 5.54
CA GLY A 94 -4.00 1.50 6.54
C GLY A 94 -4.42 1.92 7.96
N LEU A 95 -5.33 2.90 8.10
CA LEU A 95 -5.87 3.30 9.42
C LEU A 95 -6.76 2.22 10.05
N LEU A 96 -7.23 1.24 9.26
CA LEU A 96 -7.99 0.11 9.79
C LEU A 96 -7.10 -0.94 10.48
N THR A 97 -5.78 -0.73 10.48
CA THR A 97 -4.81 -1.68 11.06
C THR A 97 -4.35 -1.33 12.46
N THR A 98 -4.95 -0.30 13.06
CA THR A 98 -4.54 0.28 14.34
C THR A 98 -5.73 0.89 15.07
N ASP A 99 -5.62 1.00 16.39
CA ASP A 99 -6.59 1.72 17.23
C ASP A 99 -6.29 3.23 17.32
N ASN A 100 -5.17 3.68 16.74
CA ASN A 100 -4.81 5.09 16.67
C ASN A 100 -5.78 5.85 15.74
N ALA A 101 -6.06 7.11 16.08
CA ALA A 101 -7.08 7.89 15.37
C ALA A 101 -6.72 8.24 13.91
N ASP A 102 -5.45 8.54 13.63
CA ASP A 102 -5.05 9.14 12.35
C ASP A 102 -3.66 8.73 11.83
N ASN A 103 -3.00 7.79 12.50
CA ASN A 103 -1.66 7.33 12.17
C ASN A 103 -1.51 5.82 12.39
N PHE A 104 -0.57 5.21 11.68
CA PHE A 104 -0.21 3.80 11.85
C PHE A 104 1.32 3.64 11.86
N ASP A 105 1.76 2.46 12.30
CA ASP A 105 3.13 2.00 12.16
C ASP A 105 3.22 1.04 10.96
N LEU A 106 4.33 1.04 10.22
CA LEU A 106 4.48 0.23 9.00
C LEU A 106 4.20 -1.26 9.25
N LYS A 107 4.66 -1.80 10.39
CA LYS A 107 4.38 -3.16 10.81
C LYS A 107 2.89 -3.48 10.94
N GLY A 108 2.06 -2.51 11.33
CA GLY A 108 0.61 -2.68 11.46
C GLY A 108 -0.06 -3.03 10.12
N LEU A 109 0.50 -2.57 9.00
CA LEU A 109 0.00 -2.88 7.67
C LEU A 109 0.05 -4.37 7.31
N ALA A 110 0.73 -5.21 8.11
CA ALA A 110 0.72 -6.65 8.00
C ALA A 110 -0.56 -7.32 8.53
N LEU A 111 -1.54 -6.55 9.01
CA LEU A 111 -2.83 -7.09 9.43
C LEU A 111 -3.56 -7.73 8.24
N HIS A 112 -3.53 -9.06 8.21
CA HIS A 112 -4.06 -9.87 7.12
C HIS A 112 -5.54 -9.60 6.84
N GLY A 113 -5.91 -9.53 5.57
CA GLY A 113 -7.28 -9.29 5.11
C GLY A 113 -7.70 -7.81 5.06
N THR A 114 -6.86 -6.88 5.51
CA THR A 114 -7.13 -5.43 5.40
C THR A 114 -6.58 -4.82 4.12
N LEU A 115 -5.27 -4.75 3.99
CA LEU A 115 -4.51 -4.42 2.78
C LEU A 115 -3.64 -5.62 2.40
N GLU A 116 -2.93 -6.20 3.37
CA GLU A 116 -2.14 -7.43 3.24
C GLU A 116 -3.03 -8.61 2.82
N HIS A 117 -2.48 -9.46 1.96
CA HIS A 117 -3.18 -10.56 1.30
C HIS A 117 -2.23 -11.70 0.92
N ASP A 118 -2.82 -12.88 0.73
CA ASP A 118 -2.12 -14.08 0.28
C ASP A 118 -1.64 -13.98 -1.19
N ALA A 119 -0.81 -14.94 -1.59
CA ALA A 119 -0.07 -15.03 -2.85
C ALA A 119 0.69 -13.73 -3.17
N SER A 120 1.26 -13.14 -2.12
CA SER A 120 2.13 -11.97 -2.19
C SER A 120 3.38 -12.25 -3.04
N LEU A 121 3.89 -11.22 -3.72
CA LEU A 121 5.04 -11.34 -4.64
C LEU A 121 6.34 -11.74 -3.94
N SER A 122 6.51 -11.36 -2.67
CA SER A 122 7.80 -11.45 -1.97
C SER A 122 7.69 -11.81 -0.49
N ARG A 123 6.48 -12.08 0.01
CA ARG A 123 6.18 -12.42 1.41
C ARG A 123 5.49 -13.77 1.45
N ASN A 124 5.63 -14.49 2.57
CA ASN A 124 4.81 -15.67 2.81
C ASN A 124 3.38 -15.26 3.12
N ASP A 125 2.46 -16.17 2.90
CA ASP A 125 1.08 -16.03 3.34
C ASP A 125 1.01 -16.21 4.86
N LEU A 126 0.13 -15.48 5.55
CA LEU A 126 0.10 -15.47 7.03
C LEU A 126 -0.09 -16.88 7.61
N ALA A 127 -0.88 -17.72 6.95
CA ALA A 127 -1.19 -19.08 7.39
C ALA A 127 0.03 -20.01 7.41
N ILE A 128 1.07 -19.71 6.63
CA ILE A 128 2.22 -20.59 6.42
C ILE A 128 3.56 -19.98 6.84
N GLY A 129 3.60 -18.69 7.20
CA GLY A 129 4.82 -18.07 7.65
C GLY A 129 4.76 -16.57 7.88
N ASP A 130 5.92 -15.94 7.73
CA ASP A 130 6.14 -14.51 7.94
C ASP A 130 5.65 -13.67 6.75
N ASN A 131 4.54 -12.94 6.96
CA ASN A 131 3.92 -12.06 5.98
C ASN A 131 4.49 -10.64 5.96
N ILE A 132 5.58 -10.37 6.68
CA ILE A 132 6.19 -9.03 6.78
C ILE A 132 7.50 -8.96 6.01
N HIS A 133 8.40 -9.89 6.30
CA HIS A 133 9.77 -9.81 5.79
C HIS A 133 9.89 -10.45 4.41
N PHE A 134 10.77 -9.85 3.61
CA PHE A 134 11.13 -10.37 2.29
C PHE A 134 11.57 -11.83 2.37
N GLN A 135 11.01 -12.66 1.49
CA GLN A 135 11.35 -14.05 1.29
C GLN A 135 12.07 -14.19 -0.05
N ARG A 136 13.20 -14.92 -0.03
CA ARG A 136 14.03 -15.13 -1.22
C ARG A 136 13.59 -16.40 -1.94
N ASP A 137 12.56 -16.32 -2.77
CA ASP A 137 12.27 -17.34 -3.79
C ASP A 137 11.70 -16.68 -5.07
N HIS A 138 12.46 -16.80 -6.17
CA HIS A 138 12.21 -16.43 -7.60
C HIS A 138 11.72 -15.00 -8.01
N TYR A 139 12.52 -14.28 -8.82
CA TYR A 139 12.18 -12.96 -9.45
C TYR A 139 12.51 -12.87 -10.96
N TYR A 140 11.60 -12.36 -11.83
CA TYR A 140 11.85 -11.97 -13.25
C TYR A 140 10.90 -10.83 -13.78
N ASN A 141 11.22 -10.18 -14.94
CA ASN A 141 10.58 -9.06 -15.74
C ASN A 141 9.02 -8.91 -15.89
N VAL A 142 8.51 -8.02 -16.77
CA VAL A 142 7.06 -7.68 -16.97
C VAL A 142 6.17 -8.86 -17.41
N THR A 143 6.55 -9.65 -18.41
CA THR A 143 5.82 -10.88 -18.76
C THR A 143 5.85 -11.84 -17.58
N SER A 144 6.96 -11.84 -16.85
CA SER A 144 7.07 -12.55 -15.60
C SER A 144 6.42 -11.87 -14.40
N ALA A 145 5.94 -10.64 -14.45
CA ALA A 145 5.13 -10.10 -13.36
C ALA A 145 3.79 -10.85 -13.35
N ALA A 146 3.16 -10.97 -14.52
CA ALA A 146 1.99 -11.83 -14.72
C ALA A 146 2.32 -13.31 -14.41
N GLN A 147 3.43 -13.86 -14.89
CA GLN A 147 3.79 -15.26 -14.57
C GLN A 147 4.09 -15.47 -13.08
N VAL A 148 4.71 -14.51 -12.40
CA VAL A 148 4.95 -14.55 -10.96
C VAL A 148 3.62 -14.50 -10.22
N LEU A 149 2.66 -13.68 -10.65
CA LEU A 149 1.32 -13.69 -10.07
C LEU A 149 0.64 -15.06 -10.23
N VAL A 150 0.74 -15.68 -11.41
CA VAL A 150 0.20 -17.04 -11.64
C VAL A 150 0.94 -18.08 -10.80
N GLN A 151 2.28 -18.03 -10.77
CA GLN A 151 3.11 -18.97 -10.02
C GLN A 151 2.84 -18.87 -8.52
N ARG A 152 2.84 -17.66 -7.95
CA ARG A 152 2.59 -17.44 -6.51
C ARG A 152 1.21 -17.91 -6.12
N LEU A 153 0.20 -17.73 -6.99
CA LEU A 153 -1.15 -18.25 -6.75
C LEU A 153 -1.19 -19.79 -6.80
N ALA A 154 -0.50 -20.39 -7.77
CA ALA A 154 -0.42 -21.85 -7.87
C ALA A 154 0.31 -22.46 -6.66
N GLU A 155 1.39 -21.82 -6.20
CA GLU A 155 2.12 -22.22 -4.98
C GLU A 155 1.23 -22.11 -3.75
N ASP A 156 0.58 -20.97 -3.53
CA ASP A 156 -0.37 -20.73 -2.44
C ASP A 156 -1.48 -21.79 -2.43
N SER A 157 -2.07 -22.09 -3.60
CA SER A 157 -3.13 -23.12 -3.75
C SER A 157 -2.68 -24.54 -3.37
N LEU A 158 -1.37 -24.82 -3.38
CA LEU A 158 -0.83 -26.13 -3.01
C LEU A 158 -0.51 -26.26 -1.52
N ILE A 159 -0.20 -25.14 -0.85
CA ILE A 159 0.39 -25.15 0.50
C ILE A 159 -0.47 -24.44 1.56
N ASN A 160 -1.36 -23.53 1.16
CA ASN A 160 -2.21 -22.74 2.03
C ASN A 160 -3.69 -23.10 1.82
N GLN A 161 -4.20 -24.02 2.64
CA GLN A 161 -5.58 -24.50 2.57
C GLN A 161 -6.63 -23.47 3.02
N THR A 162 -6.19 -22.35 3.60
CA THR A 162 -7.05 -21.27 4.09
C THR A 162 -7.09 -20.05 3.17
N SER A 163 -6.31 -20.07 2.08
CA SER A 163 -6.21 -18.95 1.15
C SER A 163 -7.56 -18.60 0.52
N LEU A 164 -7.87 -17.31 0.49
CA LEU A 164 -9.07 -16.76 -0.12
C LEU A 164 -8.69 -15.62 -1.06
N ILE A 165 -8.38 -15.97 -2.31
CA ILE A 165 -8.09 -14.99 -3.36
C ILE A 165 -9.36 -14.73 -4.16
N GLN A 166 -10.00 -13.59 -3.87
CA GLN A 166 -11.16 -13.09 -4.58
C GLN A 166 -10.73 -11.98 -5.55
N SER A 167 -11.71 -11.34 -6.22
CA SER A 167 -11.43 -10.27 -7.17
C SER A 167 -10.68 -9.09 -6.56
N ARG A 168 -10.85 -8.84 -5.25
CA ARG A 168 -10.16 -7.76 -4.52
C ARG A 168 -8.66 -8.04 -4.47
N GLU A 169 -8.26 -9.18 -3.93
CA GLU A 169 -6.87 -9.58 -3.73
C GLU A 169 -6.17 -9.71 -5.08
N PHE A 170 -6.84 -10.30 -6.07
CA PHE A 170 -6.35 -10.37 -7.44
C PHE A 170 -6.07 -8.97 -8.02
N THR A 171 -7.00 -8.03 -7.87
CA THR A 171 -6.84 -6.66 -8.37
C THR A 171 -5.69 -5.94 -7.67
N VAL A 172 -5.57 -6.08 -6.33
CA VAL A 172 -4.49 -5.46 -5.56
C VAL A 172 -3.13 -5.94 -6.06
N ARG A 173 -2.95 -7.26 -6.24
CA ARG A 173 -1.70 -7.86 -6.74
C ARG A 173 -1.26 -7.32 -8.11
N ILE A 174 -2.21 -7.07 -9.00
CA ILE A 174 -1.93 -6.45 -10.32
C ILE A 174 -1.55 -4.97 -10.14
N ILE A 175 -2.25 -4.23 -9.29
CA ILE A 175 -1.96 -2.82 -9.02
C ILE A 175 -0.57 -2.65 -8.40
N GLU A 176 -0.20 -3.48 -7.44
CA GLU A 176 1.13 -3.50 -6.83
C GLU A 176 2.22 -3.75 -7.88
N SER A 177 1.94 -4.67 -8.82
CA SER A 177 2.86 -4.97 -9.91
C SER A 177 3.06 -3.78 -10.85
N GLY A 178 1.97 -3.12 -11.26
CA GLY A 178 2.04 -1.88 -12.02
C GLY A 178 2.70 -0.73 -11.24
N PHE A 179 2.63 -0.74 -9.91
CA PHE A 179 3.27 0.27 -9.08
C PHE A 179 4.79 0.13 -9.09
N TYR A 180 5.33 -1.04 -8.73
CA TYR A 180 6.79 -1.18 -8.66
C TYR A 180 7.45 -1.04 -10.04
N LEU A 181 6.79 -1.50 -11.12
CA LEU A 181 7.28 -1.33 -12.49
C LEU A 181 7.34 0.14 -12.91
N SER A 182 6.36 0.94 -12.49
CA SER A 182 6.35 2.38 -12.76
C SER A 182 7.35 3.17 -11.92
N VAL A 183 7.62 2.75 -10.69
CA VAL A 183 8.56 3.43 -9.78
C VAL A 183 10.01 3.10 -10.12
N ILE A 184 10.30 1.81 -10.33
CA ILE A 184 11.68 1.32 -10.51
C ILE A 184 12.07 1.19 -11.98
N GLY A 185 11.08 1.08 -12.86
CA GLY A 185 11.27 1.04 -14.30
C GLY A 185 10.86 2.33 -15.00
N ASN A 186 10.52 2.17 -16.27
CA ASN A 186 10.01 3.23 -17.10
C ASN A 186 8.49 3.35 -16.92
N VAL A 187 8.05 4.48 -16.37
CA VAL A 187 6.63 4.77 -16.06
C VAL A 187 5.65 4.65 -17.23
N THR A 188 6.12 4.78 -18.48
CA THR A 188 5.26 4.72 -19.67
C THR A 188 5.15 3.30 -20.22
N THR A 189 6.24 2.55 -20.21
CA THR A 189 6.30 1.20 -20.81
C THR A 189 6.13 0.08 -19.78
N GLY A 190 6.25 0.38 -18.49
CA GLY A 190 6.23 -0.61 -17.42
C GLY A 190 7.45 -1.51 -17.40
N VAL A 191 8.52 -1.20 -18.15
CA VAL A 191 9.72 -2.05 -18.23
C VAL A 191 10.74 -1.59 -17.20
N ALA A 192 11.17 -2.51 -16.32
CA ALA A 192 12.19 -2.25 -15.29
C ALA A 192 13.40 -3.19 -15.45
N PRO A 193 14.64 -2.69 -15.26
CA PRO A 193 15.82 -3.55 -15.16
C PRO A 193 15.69 -4.53 -14.00
N LYS A 194 15.97 -5.82 -14.25
CA LYS A 194 15.80 -6.87 -13.25
C LYS A 194 16.62 -6.63 -11.98
N ASN A 195 17.87 -6.17 -12.14
CA ASN A 195 18.74 -5.86 -11.01
C ASN A 195 18.14 -4.77 -10.11
N PHE A 196 17.47 -3.76 -10.69
CA PHE A 196 16.83 -2.70 -9.91
C PHE A 196 15.65 -3.24 -9.11
N ILE A 197 14.82 -4.09 -9.72
CA ILE A 197 13.71 -4.77 -9.02
C ILE A 197 14.24 -5.61 -7.86
N GLN A 198 15.30 -6.38 -8.08
CA GLN A 198 15.91 -7.19 -7.04
C GLN A 198 16.40 -6.34 -5.86
N ILE A 199 17.12 -5.24 -6.13
CA ILE A 199 17.56 -4.31 -5.09
C ILE A 199 16.38 -3.72 -4.32
N PHE A 200 15.33 -3.29 -5.04
CA PHE A 200 14.16 -2.68 -4.43
C PHE A 200 13.41 -3.64 -3.50
N PHE A 201 13.24 -4.91 -3.87
CA PHE A 201 12.57 -5.88 -3.01
C PHE A 201 13.49 -6.46 -1.92
N GLU A 202 14.74 -6.82 -2.25
CA GLU A 202 15.66 -7.48 -1.32
C GLU A 202 16.24 -6.53 -0.27
N GLN A 203 16.53 -5.30 -0.67
CA GLN A 203 17.24 -4.32 0.15
C GLN A 203 16.33 -3.17 0.59
N GLU A 204 15.13 -3.08 0.01
CA GLU A 204 14.19 -1.97 0.23
C GLU A 204 14.92 -0.63 0.09
N ARG A 205 15.63 -0.54 -1.05
CA ARG A 205 16.56 0.53 -1.41
C ARG A 205 16.28 1.00 -2.83
N LEU A 206 16.38 2.31 -3.04
CA LEU A 206 16.44 2.90 -4.38
C LEU A 206 17.82 2.62 -5.01
N PRO A 207 17.88 2.04 -6.23
CA PRO A 207 19.14 1.63 -6.86
C PRO A 207 19.94 2.80 -7.46
N LEU A 208 20.16 3.87 -6.68
CA LEU A 208 20.83 5.11 -7.08
C LEU A 208 22.27 4.85 -7.56
N GLU A 209 23.01 3.99 -6.87
CA GLU A 209 24.39 3.62 -7.24
C GLU A 209 24.44 2.80 -8.53
N GLU A 210 23.39 2.04 -8.80
CA GLU A 210 23.24 1.22 -9.99
C GLU A 210 22.68 2.00 -11.19
N GLY A 211 22.45 3.31 -11.04
CA GLY A 211 22.05 4.22 -12.10
C GLY A 211 20.54 4.42 -12.22
N TRP A 212 19.74 3.94 -11.27
CA TRP A 212 18.35 4.37 -11.17
C TRP A 212 18.30 5.85 -10.82
N HIS A 213 17.38 6.56 -11.44
CA HIS A 213 16.99 7.89 -11.04
C HIS A 213 15.47 7.96 -10.98
N ARG A 214 14.97 8.81 -10.09
CA ARG A 214 13.55 9.15 -10.03
C ARG A 214 13.07 9.61 -11.41
N SER A 215 11.92 9.11 -11.84
CA SER A 215 11.32 9.48 -13.12
C SER A 215 11.11 11.00 -13.21
N ASP A 216 11.52 11.61 -14.32
CA ASP A 216 11.24 13.02 -14.63
C ASP A 216 9.78 13.24 -15.06
N VAL A 217 9.13 12.17 -15.52
CA VAL A 217 7.71 12.16 -15.84
C VAL A 217 6.93 11.88 -14.57
N LEU A 218 6.00 12.77 -14.24
CA LEU A 218 5.08 12.59 -13.12
C LEU A 218 4.27 11.31 -13.34
N SER A 219 4.53 10.30 -12.50
CA SER A 219 3.76 9.07 -12.50
C SER A 219 2.38 9.34 -11.91
N ARG A 220 1.36 8.81 -12.57
CA ARG A 220 -0.02 8.80 -12.09
C ARG A 220 -0.47 7.36 -12.08
N MET A 221 -1.47 7.05 -11.27
CA MET A 221 -2.11 5.74 -11.36
C MET A 221 -2.59 5.46 -12.79
N THR A 222 -3.03 6.48 -13.54
CA THR A 222 -3.41 6.38 -14.95
C THR A 222 -2.26 6.10 -15.93
N THR A 223 -1.01 6.44 -15.60
CA THR A 223 0.14 6.04 -16.42
C THR A 223 0.58 4.62 -16.10
N SER A 224 0.37 4.15 -14.85
CA SER A 224 0.51 2.73 -14.49
C SER A 224 -0.58 1.84 -15.09
N ILE A 225 -1.75 2.38 -15.49
CA ILE A 225 -2.86 1.60 -16.07
C ILE A 225 -2.39 0.75 -17.25
N THR A 226 -1.53 1.26 -18.14
CA THR A 226 -1.04 0.44 -19.28
C THR A 226 -0.28 -0.79 -18.82
N SER A 227 0.47 -0.71 -17.71
CA SER A 227 1.16 -1.87 -17.14
C SER A 227 0.20 -2.79 -16.42
N THR A 228 -0.73 -2.24 -15.63
CA THR A 228 -1.77 -2.99 -14.91
C THR A 228 -2.68 -3.76 -15.87
N ASP A 229 -3.16 -3.12 -16.94
CA ASP A 229 -4.01 -3.74 -17.95
C ASP A 229 -3.25 -4.83 -18.70
N ALA A 230 -2.01 -4.56 -19.14
CA ALA A 230 -1.18 -5.56 -19.82
C ALA A 230 -0.88 -6.78 -18.92
N ILE A 231 -0.68 -6.57 -17.62
CA ILE A 231 -0.51 -7.68 -16.66
C ILE A 231 -1.82 -8.45 -16.53
N GLY A 232 -2.96 -7.76 -16.36
CA GLY A 232 -4.28 -8.39 -16.26
C GLY A 232 -4.64 -9.22 -17.49
N GLU A 233 -4.39 -8.69 -18.70
CA GLU A 233 -4.58 -9.41 -19.96
C GLU A 233 -3.64 -10.61 -20.12
N ALA A 234 -2.42 -10.53 -19.58
CA ALA A 234 -1.44 -11.62 -19.61
C ALA A 234 -1.72 -12.73 -18.59
N VAL A 235 -2.53 -12.48 -17.56
CA VAL A 235 -3.00 -13.51 -16.62
C VAL A 235 -4.23 -14.19 -17.22
N THR A 236 -4.01 -15.22 -18.03
CA THR A 236 -5.06 -15.85 -18.84
C THR A 236 -5.89 -16.91 -18.13
N GLU A 237 -5.50 -17.35 -16.93
CA GLU A 237 -6.09 -18.50 -16.22
C GLU A 237 -6.32 -18.22 -14.71
N TRP A 238 -6.95 -17.09 -14.37
CA TRP A 238 -7.39 -16.83 -12.99
C TRP A 238 -8.89 -17.06 -12.81
N GLU A 239 -9.24 -17.81 -11.76
CA GLU A 239 -10.60 -17.95 -11.25
C GLU A 239 -10.59 -17.72 -9.73
N PRO A 240 -11.66 -17.18 -9.13
CA PRO A 240 -11.76 -17.03 -7.66
C PRO A 240 -11.56 -18.37 -6.94
N SER A 241 -10.89 -18.36 -5.79
CA SER A 241 -10.57 -19.59 -5.02
C SER A 241 -11.79 -20.38 -4.51
N GLY A 242 -13.01 -19.84 -4.63
CA GLY A 242 -14.26 -20.49 -4.25
C GLY A 242 -15.33 -19.50 -3.78
N PRO A 243 -16.54 -19.97 -3.44
CA PRO A 243 -17.57 -19.12 -2.85
C PRO A 243 -17.12 -18.56 -1.51
N ILE A 244 -17.48 -17.30 -1.22
CA ILE A 244 -17.33 -16.75 0.13
C ILE A 244 -18.27 -17.53 1.05
N VAL A 245 -17.72 -18.43 1.85
CA VAL A 245 -18.48 -19.16 2.86
C VAL A 245 -18.61 -18.26 4.08
N PHE A 246 -19.77 -17.61 4.24
CA PHE A 246 -20.12 -17.02 5.52
C PHE A 246 -20.22 -18.15 6.54
N PRO A 247 -19.65 -18.02 7.75
CA PRO A 247 -19.85 -19.02 8.78
C PRO A 247 -21.35 -19.17 9.01
N GLU A 248 -21.90 -20.36 8.74
CA GLU A 248 -23.27 -20.69 9.10
C GLU A 248 -23.35 -20.74 10.63
N GLY A 249 -23.65 -19.60 11.21
CA GLY A 249 -23.91 -19.38 12.61
C GLY A 249 -24.82 -18.17 12.72
N GLU A 250 -25.87 -18.29 13.51
CA GLU A 250 -26.84 -17.22 13.77
C GLU A 250 -26.07 -15.93 14.09
N VAL A 251 -26.09 -14.95 13.18
CA VAL A 251 -25.65 -13.60 13.51
C VAL A 251 -26.64 -13.11 14.55
N THR A 252 -26.32 -13.33 15.83
CA THR A 252 -27.04 -12.70 16.92
C THR A 252 -26.74 -11.23 16.79
N ILE A 253 -27.64 -10.48 16.15
CA ILE A 253 -27.67 -9.04 16.26
C ILE A 253 -27.94 -8.78 17.74
N VAL A 254 -26.88 -8.57 18.52
CA VAL A 254 -27.00 -8.04 19.87
C VAL A 254 -27.58 -6.64 19.66
N PRO A 255 -28.86 -6.40 20.01
CA PRO A 255 -29.38 -5.06 19.92
C PRO A 255 -28.53 -4.21 20.85
N VAL A 256 -28.00 -3.10 20.33
CA VAL A 256 -27.48 -2.04 21.18
C VAL A 256 -28.63 -1.68 22.10
N VAL A 257 -28.51 -2.03 23.37
CA VAL A 257 -29.44 -1.56 24.41
C VAL A 257 -29.23 -0.06 24.42
N GLU A 258 -30.18 0.68 23.84
CA GLU A 258 -30.28 2.12 24.07
C GLU A 258 -30.32 2.29 25.59
N GLY A 259 -29.22 2.84 26.13
CA GLY A 259 -29.17 3.20 27.53
C GLY A 259 -30.31 4.16 27.79
N THR A 260 -31.28 3.72 28.58
CA THR A 260 -32.19 4.63 29.25
C THR A 260 -31.34 5.43 30.23
N ASP A 261 -30.94 6.63 29.83
CA ASP A 261 -30.57 7.68 30.76
C ASP A 261 -31.80 7.93 31.65
N ASP A 262 -31.82 7.28 32.81
CA ASP A 262 -32.71 7.64 33.91
C ASP A 262 -31.95 8.63 34.81
N PRO A 263 -32.42 9.89 34.94
CA PRO A 263 -31.79 10.86 35.82
C PRO A 263 -32.30 10.67 37.25
N GLN A 264 -31.41 10.27 38.15
CA GLN A 264 -31.52 10.48 39.60
C GLN A 264 -30.27 11.19 40.10
#